data_AF-A0A1E4AS71-F1
#
_entry.id   AF-A0A1E4AS71-F1
#
_cell.length_a   1.000
_cell.length_b   1.000
_cell.length_c   1.000
_cell.angle_alpha   90.00
_cell.angle_beta   90.00
_cell.angle_gamma   90.00
#
_symmetry.space_group_name_H-M   'P 1'
#
loop_
_entity.id
_entity.type
_entity.pdbx_description
1 polymer ?
#
loop_
_entity_poly.entity_id
_entity_poly.type
_entity_poly.pdbx_seq_one_letter_code
_entity_poly.pdbx_strand_id
1 'polypeptide(L)' 'MDINHEYAAHQSALMRATNVRGADQRQHQFAMASRIAGRISAFQHELGAAAACAWSAAHLAAAKQSGTNSN' A
#
# COMPACT_ATOMS: atom_id res chain seq x y z
N MET A 1 4.46 5.75 6.42
CA MET A 1 3.69 6.45 5.37
C MET A 1 2.29 6.68 5.91
N ASP A 2 1.69 7.84 5.70
CA ASP A 2 0.27 8.06 5.98
C ASP A 2 -0.54 7.70 4.72
N ILE A 3 -1.18 6.53 4.76
CA ILE A 3 -1.90 5.99 3.61
C ILE A 3 -3.14 6.82 3.26
N ASN A 4 -3.81 7.42 4.24
CA ASN A 4 -5.01 8.23 4.01
C ASN A 4 -4.64 9.53 3.31
N HIS A 5 -3.55 10.15 3.73
CA HIS A 5 -3.01 11.34 3.06
C HIS A 5 -2.64 11.05 1.60
N GLU A 6 -1.96 9.93 1.32
CA GLU A 6 -1.57 9.56 -0.04
C GLU A 6 -2.80 9.26 -0.92
N TYR A 7 -3.82 8.58 -0.39
CA TYR A 7 -5.08 8.37 -1.12
C TYR A 7 -5.79 9.69 -1.42
N ALA A 8 -5.86 10.61 -0.46
CA ALA A 8 -6.46 11.93 -0.69
C ALA A 8 -5.69 12.72 -1.77
N ALA A 9 -4.36 12.69 -1.74
CA ALA A 9 -3.52 13.31 -2.76
C ALA A 9 -3.72 12.68 -4.14
N HIS A 10 -3.82 11.35 -4.22
CA HIS A 10 -4.12 10.62 -5.45
C HIS A 10 -5.46 11.04 -6.06
N GLN A 11 -6.53 11.04 -5.25
CA GLN A 11 -7.86 11.46 -5.71
C GLN A 11 -7.88 12.93 -6.13
N SER A 12 -7.16 13.80 -5.41
CA SER A 12 -7.02 15.21 -5.78
C SER A 12 -6.34 15.37 -7.15
N ALA A 13 -5.27 14.63 -7.42
CA ALA A 13 -4.59 14.66 -8.72
C ALA A 13 -5.51 14.20 -9.86
N LEU A 14 -6.30 13.14 -9.65
CA LEU A 14 -7.28 12.69 -10.65
C LEU A 14 -8.37 13.73 -10.90
N MET A 15 -8.95 14.34 -9.85
CA MET A 15 -9.94 15.40 -10.00
C MET A 15 -9.38 16.64 -10.69
N ARG A 16 -8.09 16.96 -10.49
CA ARG A 16 -7.43 18.05 -11.22
C ARG A 16 -7.24 17.68 -12.69
N ALA A 17 -6.87 16.45 -13.00
CA ALA A 17 -6.71 15.97 -14.38
C ALA A 17 -8.01 16.09 -15.19
N THR A 18 -9.17 15.84 -14.56
CA THR A 18 -10.48 15.97 -15.23
C THR A 18 -10.90 17.42 -15.46
N ASN A 19 -10.44 18.36 -14.63
CA ASN A 19 -10.86 19.77 -14.68
C ASN A 19 -9.94 20.67 -15.52
N VAL A 20 -8.73 20.22 -15.89
CA VAL A 20 -7.78 21.03 -16.67
C VAL A 20 -8.06 20.98 -18.18
N ARG A 21 -8.01 22.15 -18.82
CA ARG A 21 -8.29 22.33 -20.26
C ARG A 21 -7.11 21.95 -21.17
N GLY A 22 -5.88 21.97 -20.65
CA GLY A 22 -4.66 21.70 -21.42
C GLY A 22 -4.21 20.24 -21.35
N ALA A 23 -3.80 19.67 -22.49
CA ALA A 23 -3.34 18.29 -22.57
C ALA A 23 -2.07 18.05 -21.73
N ASP A 24 -1.09 18.96 -21.78
CA ASP A 24 0.15 18.84 -21.00
C ASP A 24 -0.11 18.90 -19.50
N GLN A 25 -0.99 19.81 -19.07
CA GLN A 25 -1.37 19.92 -17.67
C GLN A 25 -2.12 18.67 -17.19
N ARG A 26 -2.98 18.10 -18.04
CA ARG A 26 -3.67 16.83 -17.76
C ARG A 26 -2.67 15.69 -17.60
N GLN A 27 -1.71 15.61 -18.52
CA GLN A 27 -0.66 14.59 -18.47
C GLN A 27 0.19 14.71 -17.21
N HIS A 28 0.52 15.94 -16.80
CA HIS A 28 1.24 16.19 -15.56
C HIS A 28 0.45 15.70 -14.33
N GLN A 29 -0.87 15.97 -14.27
CA GLN A 29 -1.71 15.49 -13.16
C GLN A 29 -1.81 13.95 -13.15
N PHE A 30 -1.90 13.29 -14.31
CA PHE A 30 -1.87 11.83 -14.37
C PHE A 30 -0.52 11.26 -13.95
N ALA A 31 0.60 11.85 -14.37
CA ALA A 31 1.92 11.43 -13.93
C ALA A 31 2.06 11.52 -12.39
N MET A 32 1.51 12.59 -11.80
CA MET A 32 1.44 12.74 -10.35
C MET A 32 0.58 11.65 -9.69
N ALA A 33 -0.62 11.38 -10.22
CA ALA A 33 -1.48 10.32 -9.71
C ALA A 33 -0.80 8.94 -9.81
N SER A 34 -0.22 8.59 -10.96
CA SER A 34 0.50 7.32 -11.15
C SER A 34 1.67 7.17 -10.18
N ARG A 35 2.43 8.24 -9.92
CA ARG A 35 3.51 8.22 -8.93
C ARG A 35 3.00 7.91 -7.52
N ILE A 36 1.88 8.52 -7.12
CA ILE A 36 1.27 8.27 -5.80
C ILE A 36 0.75 6.83 -5.71
N ALA A 37 0.07 6.34 -6.75
CA ALA A 37 -0.40 4.96 -6.82
C ALA A 37 0.75 3.95 -6.68
N GLY A 38 1.90 4.22 -7.32
CA GLY A 38 3.11 3.41 -7.15
C GLY A 38 3.63 3.36 -5.71
N ARG A 39 3.63 4.50 -5.00
CA ARG A 39 4.03 4.55 -3.58
C ARG A 39 3.08 3.77 -2.68
N ILE A 40 1.77 3.88 -2.91
CA ILE A 40 0.76 3.12 -2.17
C ILE A 40 0.94 1.61 -2.41
N SER A 41 1.13 1.20 -3.66
CA SER A 41 1.32 -0.21 -4.01
C SER A 41 2.59 -0.79 -3.38
N ALA A 42 3.71 -0.07 -3.42
CA ALA A 42 4.95 -0.49 -2.76
C ALA A 42 4.74 -0.68 -1.25
N PHE A 43 4.11 0.30 -0.59
CA PHE A 43 3.82 0.22 0.84
C PHE A 43 2.92 -0.96 1.21
N GLN A 44 1.86 -1.20 0.41
CA GLN A 44 0.96 -2.34 0.63
C GLN A 44 1.67 -3.69 0.43
N HIS A 45 2.56 -3.80 -0.56
CA HIS A 45 3.36 -5.00 -0.75
C HIS A 45 4.32 -5.25 0.42
N GLU A 46 5.03 -4.23 0.89
CA GLU A 46 5.92 -4.35 2.04
C GLU A 46 5.16 -4.75 3.32
N LEU A 47 4.01 -4.11 3.55
CA LEU A 47 3.14 -4.44 4.67
C LEU A 47 2.62 -5.88 4.58
N GLY A 48 2.19 -6.31 3.39
CA GLY A 48 1.73 -7.67 3.15
C GLY A 48 2.83 -8.72 3.36
N ALA A 49 4.05 -8.44 2.88
CA ALA A 49 5.20 -9.31 3.10
C ALA A 49 5.53 -9.44 4.59
N ALA A 50 5.55 -8.32 5.33
CA ALA A 50 5.77 -8.33 6.77
C ALA A 50 4.68 -9.10 7.53
N ALA A 51 3.41 -8.90 7.17
CA ALA A 51 2.29 -9.61 7.76
C ALA A 51 2.36 -11.13 7.51
N ALA A 52 2.71 -11.55 6.29
CA ALA A 52 2.88 -12.96 5.96
C ALA A 52 4.02 -13.61 6.76
N CYS A 53 5.16 -12.93 6.92
CA CYS A 53 6.26 -13.40 7.76
C CYS A 53 5.81 -13.54 9.23
N ALA A 54 5.13 -12.53 9.77
CA ALA A 54 4.63 -12.56 11.14
C ALA A 54 3.62 -13.70 11.36
N TRP A 55 2.70 -13.91 10.42
CA TRP A 55 1.74 -15.01 10.45
C TRP A 55 2.44 -16.38 10.48
N SER A 56 3.41 -16.60 9.59
CA SER A 56 4.18 -17.83 9.53
C SER A 56 4.96 -18.07 10.85
N ALA A 57 5.58 -17.03 11.40
CA ALA A 57 6.29 -17.13 12.66
C ALA A 57 5.36 -17.45 13.84
N ALA A 58 4.18 -16.81 13.89
CA ALA A 58 3.17 -17.06 14.91
C ALA A 58 2.66 -18.52 14.86
N HIS A 59 2.41 -19.06 13.67
CA HIS A 59 2.03 -20.47 13.52
C HIS A 59 3.14 -21.43 13.96
N LEU A 60 4.39 -21.17 13.58
CA LEU A 60 5.51 -22.00 14.02
C LEU A 60 5.66 -21.96 15.55
N ALA A 61 5.51 -20.78 16.16
CA ALA A 61 5.55 -20.63 17.61
C ALA A 61 4.41 -21.39 18.30
N ALA A 62 3.18 -21.31 17.76
CA ALA A 62 2.04 -22.05 18.28
C ALA A 62 2.23 -23.58 18.18
N ALA A 63 2.77 -24.07 17.06
CA ALA A 63 3.06 -25.50 16.87
C ALA A 63 4.13 -26.02 17.85
N LYS A 64 5.12 -25.19 18.20
CA LYS A 64 6.11 -25.55 19.22
C LYS A 64 5.48 -25.67 20.62
N GLN A 65 4.55 -24.78 20.95
CA GLN A 65 3.87 -24.78 22.26
C GLN A 65 2.96 -25.99 22.44
N SER A 66 2.27 -26.43 21.38
CA SER A 66 1.42 -27.62 21.45
C SER A 66 2.22 -28.92 21.59
N GLY A 67 3.40 -29.02 20.97
CA GLY A 67 4.28 -30.19 21.11
C GLY A 67 4.92 -30.34 22.50
N THR A 68 5.13 -29.23 23.22
CA THR A 68 5.67 -29.25 24.60
C THR A 68 4.66 -29.64 25.68
N ASN A 69 3.36 -29.67 25.37
CA ASN A 69 2.29 -29.94 26.34
C ASN A 69 1.80 -31.40 26.34
N SER A 70 2.54 -32.32 25.70
CA SER A 70 2.16 -33.73 25.54
C SER A 70 3.08 -34.72 26.28
N ASN A 71 3.75 -34.31 27.35
CA ASN A 71 4.56 -35.18 28.22
C ASN A 71 3.96 -35.34 29.61
#